data_AF-A0A6A6RFU4-F1
#
_entry.id   AF-A0A6A6RFU4-F1
#
_cell.length_a   1.000
_cell.length_b   1.000
_cell.length_c   1.000
_cell.angle_alpha   90.00
_cell.angle_beta   90.00
_cell.angle_gamma   90.00
#
_symmetry.space_group_name_H-M   'P 1'
#
loop_
_entity.id
_entity.type
_entity.pdbx_description
1 polymer ?
#
loop_
_entity_poly.entity_id
_entity_poly.type
_entity_poly.pdbx_seq_one_letter_code
_entity_poly.pdbx_strand_id
1 'polypeptide(L)'
;MNCQKGDIINAEKFISDFRGVCKSEDGMWHFRGHGQNLKVYSDYSEVPENELKTSIMVDLPRCAELYGSPDLRHAVFAFLGQFKDLSKRWSGLYEEVIVKAIGFFAKYQEQRLSQISETPSPIDNSMLITLALRCLLTSQEFANITYCWPPRLPGIDDDNFHGCISEAYKDTRGGGYSPRVEVWRLPKDTELPESTKEPCHSVLINTVRLAHKTLLRKDPRDWPFVFCTLCILSLVQHDLEIAGDYTDALASASQDFRQYLLALSATFLLCVKDNHPFNKAFDIEKYSLLVDDEEEAINTYEWLHAMWIEYSQEEYDDSSEYVDVFCAKLDEFSGGFIL
;
A
#
# COMPACT_ATOMS: atom_id res chain seq x y z
N MET A 1 -10.13 5.39 25.15
CA MET A 1 -10.36 3.93 24.94
C MET A 1 -9.44 3.05 25.78
N ASN A 2 -9.95 1.95 26.35
CA ASN A 2 -9.13 0.85 26.92
C ASN A 2 -8.69 -0.08 25.76
N CYS A 3 -7.56 0.19 25.11
CA CYS A 3 -6.91 -0.83 24.28
C CYS A 3 -6.51 -1.99 25.20
N GLN A 4 -7.35 -3.02 25.29
CA GLN A 4 -6.95 -4.26 25.95
C GLN A 4 -5.78 -4.83 25.17
N LYS A 5 -4.69 -5.16 25.88
CA LYS A 5 -3.59 -5.95 25.32
C LYS A 5 -4.17 -7.18 24.64
N GLY A 6 -4.16 -7.19 23.30
CA GLY A 6 -4.39 -8.42 22.56
C GLY A 6 -5.75 -8.59 21.89
N ASP A 7 -6.47 -7.51 21.55
CA ASP A 7 -7.39 -7.62 20.40
C ASP A 7 -6.55 -7.78 19.13
N ILE A 8 -6.03 -9.01 18.95
CA ILE A 8 -5.55 -9.49 17.67
C ILE A 8 -6.80 -9.45 16.80
N ILE A 9 -6.92 -8.38 16.02
CA ILE A 9 -8.04 -8.20 15.10
C ILE A 9 -8.16 -9.49 14.30
N ASN A 10 -9.40 -10.00 14.23
CA ASN A 10 -9.72 -11.34 13.77
C ASN A 10 -9.24 -11.55 12.32
N ALA A 11 -8.01 -12.06 12.20
CA ALA A 11 -7.38 -12.30 10.89
C ALA A 11 -8.18 -13.28 10.05
N GLU A 12 -8.92 -14.20 10.67
CA GLU A 12 -9.78 -15.13 9.94
C GLU A 12 -10.96 -14.41 9.29
N LYS A 13 -11.56 -13.42 9.96
CA LYS A 13 -12.61 -12.58 9.38
C LYS A 13 -12.07 -11.79 8.18
N PHE A 14 -10.94 -11.11 8.34
CA PHE A 14 -10.32 -10.35 7.25
C PHE A 14 -9.94 -11.22 6.05
N ILE A 15 -9.34 -12.39 6.30
CA ILE A 15 -9.03 -13.36 5.26
C ILE A 15 -10.32 -13.82 4.57
N SER A 16 -11.39 -14.05 5.34
CA SER A 16 -12.70 -14.44 4.81
C SER A 16 -13.28 -13.37 3.90
N ASP A 17 -13.18 -12.09 4.27
CA ASP A 17 -13.70 -10.97 3.48
C ASP A 17 -12.91 -10.81 2.16
N PHE A 18 -11.61 -11.14 2.17
CA PHE A 18 -10.77 -11.25 0.97
C PHE A 18 -10.97 -12.52 0.14
N ARG A 19 -11.72 -13.55 0.59
CA ARG A 19 -11.96 -14.77 -0.21
C ARG A 19 -12.71 -14.48 -1.52
N GLY A 20 -13.39 -13.34 -1.59
CA GLY A 20 -14.02 -12.88 -2.81
C GLY A 20 -13.04 -12.27 -3.82
N VAL A 21 -11.76 -12.12 -3.50
CA VAL A 21 -10.75 -11.47 -4.36
C VAL A 21 -9.55 -12.39 -4.51
N CYS A 22 -9.25 -12.82 -5.74
CA CYS A 22 -8.07 -13.63 -6.02
C CYS A 22 -7.45 -13.34 -7.39
N LYS A 23 -6.13 -13.49 -7.50
CA LYS A 23 -5.41 -13.47 -8.78
C LYS A 23 -5.10 -14.90 -9.20
N SER A 24 -5.46 -15.28 -10.42
CA SER A 24 -5.15 -16.58 -11.01
C SER A 24 -3.72 -16.64 -11.59
N GLU A 25 -3.27 -17.83 -11.98
CA GLU A 25 -1.91 -18.04 -12.53
C GLU A 25 -1.64 -17.20 -13.78
N ASP A 26 -2.64 -17.11 -14.65
CA ASP A 26 -2.66 -16.29 -15.87
C ASP A 26 -2.65 -14.77 -15.59
N GLY A 27 -2.65 -14.36 -14.32
CA GLY A 27 -2.57 -12.97 -13.90
C GLY A 27 -3.90 -12.24 -13.89
N MET A 28 -5.02 -12.93 -14.13
CA MET A 28 -6.35 -12.34 -14.10
C MET A 28 -6.86 -12.19 -12.67
N TRP A 29 -7.52 -11.07 -12.40
CA TRP A 29 -8.21 -10.84 -11.14
C TRP A 29 -9.62 -11.39 -11.20
N HIS A 30 -10.04 -12.05 -10.14
CA HIS A 30 -11.40 -12.48 -9.95
C HIS A 30 -11.98 -11.82 -8.71
N PHE A 31 -13.18 -11.28 -8.87
CA PHE A 31 -13.93 -10.62 -7.82
C PHE A 31 -15.30 -11.26 -7.67
N ARG A 32 -15.72 -11.54 -6.43
CA ARG A 32 -17.03 -12.07 -6.07
C ARG A 32 -17.73 -11.08 -5.15
N GLY A 33 -18.89 -10.57 -5.59
CA GLY A 33 -19.77 -9.71 -4.79
C GLY A 33 -21.19 -10.28 -4.68
N HIS A 34 -22.05 -9.64 -3.89
CA HIS A 34 -23.43 -10.11 -3.68
C HIS A 34 -24.31 -10.02 -4.94
N GLY A 35 -23.90 -9.22 -5.94
CA GLY A 35 -24.63 -9.04 -7.19
C GLY A 35 -24.00 -9.69 -8.42
N GLN A 36 -22.67 -9.82 -8.47
CA GLN A 36 -21.93 -10.19 -9.69
C GLN A 36 -20.58 -10.83 -9.37
N ASN A 37 -20.19 -11.81 -10.17
CA ASN A 37 -18.82 -12.32 -10.24
C ASN A 37 -18.15 -11.70 -11.46
N LEU A 38 -16.92 -11.23 -11.31
CA LEU A 38 -16.18 -10.53 -12.35
C LEU A 38 -14.80 -11.17 -12.50
N LYS A 39 -14.36 -11.27 -13.75
CA LYS A 39 -12.98 -11.54 -14.12
C LYS A 39 -12.44 -10.30 -14.80
N VAL A 40 -11.25 -9.86 -14.42
CA VAL A 40 -10.60 -8.67 -14.96
C VAL A 40 -9.18 -9.02 -15.37
N TYR A 41 -8.80 -8.61 -16.58
CA TYR A 41 -7.46 -8.79 -17.11
C TYR A 41 -6.88 -7.42 -17.43
N SER A 42 -5.70 -7.16 -16.87
CA SER A 42 -4.90 -5.97 -17.15
C SER A 42 -3.78 -6.36 -18.09
N ASP A 43 -3.92 -5.98 -19.37
CA ASP A 43 -2.98 -6.32 -20.43
C ASP A 43 -2.01 -5.18 -20.73
N TYR A 44 -0.72 -5.50 -20.66
CA TYR A 44 0.37 -4.62 -21.06
C TYR A 44 1.09 -5.15 -22.31
N SER A 45 0.54 -6.13 -23.02
CA SER A 45 1.16 -6.75 -24.20
C SER A 45 1.42 -5.75 -25.35
N GLU A 46 0.65 -4.67 -25.41
CA GLU A 46 0.81 -3.60 -26.39
C GLU A 46 1.91 -2.59 -26.01
N VAL A 47 2.44 -2.66 -24.78
CA VAL A 47 3.53 -1.78 -24.33
C VAL A 47 4.88 -2.35 -24.80
N PRO A 48 5.73 -1.55 -25.47
CA PRO A 48 7.03 -2.00 -25.92
C PRO A 48 7.89 -2.58 -24.79
N GLU A 49 8.61 -3.68 -25.04
CA GLU A 49 9.38 -4.40 -24.01
C GLU A 49 10.42 -3.52 -23.30
N ASN A 50 11.05 -2.62 -24.05
CA ASN A 50 11.99 -1.64 -23.50
C ASN A 50 11.31 -0.64 -22.54
N GLU A 51 10.02 -0.37 -22.72
CA GLU A 51 9.22 0.52 -21.88
C GLU A 51 8.58 -0.21 -20.70
N LEU A 52 8.30 -1.52 -20.81
CA LEU A 52 7.81 -2.33 -19.69
C LEU A 52 8.70 -2.19 -18.44
N LYS A 53 10.03 -2.17 -18.65
CA LYS A 53 11.01 -2.07 -17.55
C LYS A 53 11.12 -0.68 -16.95
N THR A 54 10.77 0.36 -17.70
CA THR A 54 11.00 1.77 -17.31
C THR A 54 9.74 2.52 -16.93
N SER A 55 8.57 2.05 -17.36
CA SER A 55 7.32 2.82 -17.37
C SER A 55 6.13 2.09 -16.75
N ILE A 56 6.33 0.87 -16.25
CA ILE A 56 5.32 0.10 -15.51
C ILE A 56 5.92 -0.31 -14.16
N MET A 57 5.08 -0.35 -13.12
CA MET A 57 5.43 -0.92 -11.83
C MET A 57 5.11 -2.42 -11.82
N VAL A 58 6.05 -3.25 -11.36
CA VAL A 58 5.85 -4.70 -11.19
C VAL A 58 6.16 -5.15 -9.77
N ASP A 59 5.43 -6.16 -9.28
CA ASP A 59 5.64 -6.70 -7.92
C ASP A 59 6.98 -7.45 -7.81
N LEU A 60 7.45 -7.63 -6.58
CA LEU A 60 8.73 -8.26 -6.25
C LEU A 60 8.93 -9.65 -6.90
N PRO A 61 7.96 -10.58 -6.94
CA PRO A 61 8.14 -11.86 -7.63
C PRO A 61 8.43 -11.67 -9.13
N ARG A 62 7.78 -10.70 -9.76
CA ARG A 62 8.01 -10.38 -11.18
C ARG A 62 9.35 -9.69 -11.40
N CYS A 63 9.83 -8.88 -10.45
CA CYS A 63 11.22 -8.40 -10.47
C CYS A 63 12.20 -9.59 -10.44
N ALA A 64 12.01 -10.56 -9.54
CA ALA A 64 12.89 -11.72 -9.46
C ALA A 64 12.95 -12.49 -10.81
N GLU A 65 11.80 -12.67 -11.47
CA GLU A 65 11.72 -13.28 -12.81
C GLU A 65 12.44 -12.45 -13.89
N LEU A 66 12.13 -11.14 -13.99
CA LEU A 66 12.65 -10.28 -15.05
C LEU A 66 14.16 -10.08 -15.00
N TYR A 67 14.72 -10.08 -13.79
CA TYR A 67 16.16 -9.89 -13.58
C TYR A 67 16.92 -11.23 -13.46
N GLY A 68 16.22 -12.38 -13.49
CA GLY A 68 16.82 -13.72 -13.54
C GLY A 68 17.75 -14.03 -12.37
N SER A 69 17.62 -13.32 -11.25
CA SER A 69 18.52 -13.42 -10.11
C SER A 69 17.93 -14.34 -9.06
N PRO A 70 18.62 -15.43 -8.65
CA PRO A 70 18.22 -16.22 -7.50
C PRO A 70 18.45 -15.48 -6.17
N ASP A 71 19.21 -14.37 -6.18
CA ASP A 71 19.40 -13.52 -5.01
C ASP A 71 18.21 -12.58 -4.83
N LEU A 72 17.43 -12.84 -3.77
CA LEU A 72 16.29 -12.03 -3.36
C LEU A 72 16.70 -10.57 -3.12
N ARG A 73 17.91 -10.30 -2.61
CA ARG A 73 18.38 -8.93 -2.38
C ARG A 73 18.38 -8.14 -3.70
N HIS A 74 18.91 -8.71 -4.77
CA HIS A 74 18.91 -8.04 -6.07
C HIS A 74 17.49 -7.73 -6.56
N ALA A 75 16.56 -8.67 -6.41
CA ALA A 75 15.15 -8.48 -6.78
C ALA A 75 14.49 -7.38 -5.92
N VAL A 76 14.81 -7.30 -4.63
CA VAL A 76 14.30 -6.28 -3.71
C VAL A 76 14.81 -4.89 -4.07
N PHE A 77 16.11 -4.74 -4.34
CA PHE A 77 16.67 -3.45 -4.77
C PHE A 77 16.12 -3.03 -6.14
N ALA A 78 15.91 -3.98 -7.06
CA ALA A 78 15.25 -3.69 -8.33
C ALA A 78 13.79 -3.23 -8.10
N PHE A 79 13.06 -3.90 -7.20
CA PHE A 79 11.69 -3.54 -6.84
C PHE A 79 11.61 -2.13 -6.23
N LEU A 80 12.44 -1.84 -5.22
CA LEU A 80 12.52 -0.54 -4.55
C LEU A 80 12.96 0.58 -5.51
N GLY A 81 13.87 0.26 -6.44
CA GLY A 81 14.35 1.19 -7.45
C GLY A 81 13.24 1.74 -8.36
N GLN A 82 12.15 1.00 -8.56
CA GLN A 82 11.02 1.48 -9.37
C GLN A 82 10.34 2.72 -8.77
N PHE A 83 10.32 2.86 -7.44
CA PHE A 83 9.67 3.95 -6.72
C PHE A 83 10.45 5.27 -6.78
N LYS A 84 11.71 5.26 -7.24
CA LYS A 84 12.51 6.49 -7.46
C LYS A 84 12.04 7.30 -8.67
N ASP A 85 11.42 6.62 -9.63
CA ASP A 85 10.88 7.19 -10.86
C ASP A 85 9.34 7.05 -10.88
N LEU A 86 8.69 7.12 -9.72
CA LEU A 86 7.26 6.83 -9.60
C LEU A 86 6.42 7.73 -10.52
N SER A 87 6.77 9.01 -10.65
CA SER A 87 6.09 9.96 -11.54
C SER A 87 6.20 9.63 -13.03
N LYS A 88 7.06 8.68 -13.44
CA LYS A 88 7.16 8.16 -14.81
C LYS A 88 6.42 6.83 -15.00
N ARG A 89 5.97 6.20 -13.92
CA ARG A 89 5.40 4.83 -13.91
C ARG A 89 3.95 4.82 -13.44
N TRP A 90 3.61 5.65 -12.46
CA TRP A 90 2.26 5.92 -12.00
C TRP A 90 1.88 7.34 -12.41
N SER A 91 0.86 7.44 -13.23
CA SER A 91 0.51 8.70 -13.86
C SER A 91 -0.65 9.39 -13.13
N GLY A 92 -0.37 10.54 -12.52
CA GLY A 92 -1.39 11.47 -12.01
C GLY A 92 -2.32 10.95 -10.90
N LEU A 93 -2.00 9.81 -10.28
CA LEU A 93 -2.81 9.19 -9.22
C LEU A 93 -2.53 9.76 -7.84
N TYR A 94 -1.27 10.12 -7.59
CA TYR A 94 -0.85 10.67 -6.31
C TYR A 94 -0.28 12.07 -6.50
N GLU A 95 -0.50 12.90 -5.50
CA GLU A 95 0.10 14.22 -5.44
C GLU A 95 1.63 14.16 -5.37
N GLU A 96 2.29 15.24 -5.77
CA GLU A 96 3.77 15.31 -5.82
C GLU A 96 4.41 15.02 -4.45
N VAL A 97 3.75 15.44 -3.35
CA VAL A 97 4.21 15.18 -1.98
C VAL A 97 4.20 13.69 -1.64
N ILE A 98 3.13 12.97 -2.01
CA ILE A 98 3.02 11.52 -1.81
C ILE A 98 4.07 10.80 -2.67
N VAL A 99 4.26 11.24 -3.92
CA VAL A 99 5.30 10.69 -4.82
C VAL A 99 6.70 10.84 -4.21
N LYS A 100 7.01 12.03 -3.66
CA LYS A 100 8.28 12.28 -2.95
C LYS A 100 8.41 11.40 -1.71
N ALA A 101 7.36 11.27 -0.91
CA ALA A 101 7.33 10.44 0.29
C ALA A 101 7.58 8.97 -0.02
N ILE A 102 6.88 8.39 -0.99
CA ILE A 102 7.08 6.99 -1.40
C ILE A 102 8.51 6.76 -1.89
N GLY A 103 9.05 7.66 -2.72
CA GLY A 103 10.44 7.58 -3.18
C GLY A 103 11.45 7.66 -2.03
N PHE A 104 11.17 8.50 -1.04
CA PHE A 104 11.97 8.60 0.19
C PHE A 104 11.89 7.32 1.03
N PHE A 105 10.70 6.75 1.23
CA PHE A 105 10.52 5.50 1.98
C PHE A 105 11.25 4.32 1.33
N ALA A 106 11.17 4.22 0.00
CA ALA A 106 11.89 3.19 -0.75
C ALA A 106 13.41 3.34 -0.59
N LYS A 107 13.94 4.56 -0.65
CA LYS A 107 15.37 4.85 -0.41
C LYS A 107 15.79 4.49 1.02
N TYR A 108 14.98 4.82 2.01
CA TYR A 108 15.25 4.49 3.41
C TYR A 108 15.31 2.96 3.61
N GLN A 109 14.37 2.22 3.02
CA GLN A 109 14.39 0.75 3.02
C GLN A 109 15.65 0.16 2.37
N GLU A 110 16.13 0.72 1.24
CA GLU A 110 17.39 0.31 0.61
C GLU A 110 18.61 0.56 1.52
N GLN A 111 18.64 1.71 2.20
CA GLN A 111 19.74 2.07 3.11
C GLN A 111 19.83 1.09 4.27
N ARG A 112 18.72 0.78 4.94
CA ARG A 112 18.70 -0.22 6.01
C ARG A 112 19.10 -1.61 5.52
N LEU A 113 18.61 -2.05 4.35
CA LEU A 113 18.99 -3.36 3.80
C LEU A 113 20.48 -3.44 3.42
N SER A 114 21.09 -2.31 3.06
CA SER A 114 22.52 -2.25 2.74
C SER A 114 23.42 -2.47 3.96
N GLN A 115 22.90 -2.19 5.16
CA GLN A 115 23.62 -2.39 6.43
C GLN A 115 23.51 -3.83 6.95
N ILE A 116 22.55 -4.61 6.44
CA ILE A 116 22.35 -6.00 6.83
C ILE A 116 23.25 -6.88 5.97
N SER A 117 24.10 -7.70 6.61
CA SER A 117 25.01 -8.62 5.91
C SER A 117 24.32 -9.86 5.35
N GLU A 118 23.22 -10.29 5.97
CA GLU A 118 22.47 -11.50 5.60
C GLU A 118 21.45 -11.22 4.50
N THR A 119 21.27 -12.14 3.56
CA THR A 119 20.18 -12.04 2.57
C THR A 119 18.84 -12.01 3.32
N PRO A 120 18.00 -10.99 3.12
CA PRO A 120 16.73 -10.90 3.82
C PRO A 120 15.85 -12.10 3.48
N SER A 121 15.00 -12.51 4.42
CA SER A 121 13.91 -13.46 4.14
C SER A 121 12.74 -12.72 3.48
N PRO A 122 11.93 -13.37 2.61
CA PRO A 122 10.77 -12.74 1.97
C PRO A 122 9.78 -12.11 2.95
N ILE A 123 9.69 -12.64 4.18
CA ILE A 123 8.84 -12.14 5.26
C ILE A 123 9.74 -11.94 6.49
N ASP A 124 10.45 -10.82 6.51
CA ASP A 124 11.30 -10.41 7.62
C ASP A 124 10.95 -9.00 8.12
N ASN A 125 11.22 -8.74 9.39
CA ASN A 125 11.15 -7.41 9.97
C ASN A 125 12.00 -6.41 9.18
N SER A 126 13.11 -6.82 8.58
CA SER A 126 13.95 -5.94 7.74
C SER A 126 13.29 -5.49 6.44
N MET A 127 12.16 -6.09 6.06
CA MET A 127 11.47 -5.90 4.77
C MET A 127 10.15 -5.11 4.91
N LEU A 128 9.88 -4.50 6.06
CA LEU A 128 8.55 -3.95 6.37
C LEU A 128 8.04 -2.93 5.35
N ILE A 129 8.85 -1.93 4.98
CA ILE A 129 8.48 -0.93 3.97
C ILE A 129 8.34 -1.63 2.60
N THR A 130 9.22 -2.57 2.25
CA THR A 130 9.07 -3.34 1.01
C THR A 130 7.72 -4.05 0.96
N LEU A 131 7.31 -4.74 2.03
CA LEU A 131 6.03 -5.44 2.09
C LEU A 131 4.84 -4.48 2.00
N ALA A 132 4.93 -3.32 2.64
CA ALA A 132 3.92 -2.26 2.52
C ALA A 132 3.82 -1.73 1.08
N LEU A 133 4.95 -1.52 0.41
CA LEU A 133 4.98 -1.08 -1.00
C LEU A 133 4.42 -2.15 -1.96
N ARG A 134 4.61 -3.45 -1.65
CA ARG A 134 3.94 -4.54 -2.38
C ARG A 134 2.43 -4.49 -2.21
N CYS A 135 1.96 -4.19 -0.99
CA CYS A 135 0.54 -3.99 -0.73
C CYS A 135 -0.01 -2.80 -1.53
N LEU A 136 0.71 -1.67 -1.54
CA LEU A 136 0.34 -0.47 -2.29
C LEU A 136 0.24 -0.72 -3.79
N LEU A 137 1.22 -1.44 -4.36
CA LEU A 137 1.14 -1.81 -5.77
C LEU A 137 -0.10 -2.64 -6.08
N THR A 138 -0.47 -3.56 -5.18
CA THR A 138 -1.64 -4.41 -5.38
C THR A 138 -2.95 -3.64 -5.22
N SER A 139 -3.06 -2.77 -4.21
CA SER A 139 -4.25 -1.94 -4.02
C SER A 139 -4.43 -0.94 -5.16
N GLN A 140 -3.34 -0.43 -5.71
CA GLN A 140 -3.35 0.45 -6.87
C GLN A 140 -3.85 -0.27 -8.14
N GLU A 141 -3.56 -1.57 -8.32
CA GLU A 141 -4.21 -2.35 -9.38
C GLU A 141 -5.74 -2.34 -9.23
N PHE A 142 -6.27 -2.44 -8.00
CA PHE A 142 -7.72 -2.37 -7.75
C PHE A 142 -8.30 -0.97 -8.01
N ALA A 143 -7.62 0.08 -7.56
CA ALA A 143 -8.03 1.46 -7.80
C ALA A 143 -8.05 1.77 -9.31
N ASN A 144 -7.04 1.35 -10.07
CA ASN A 144 -6.99 1.53 -11.53
C ASN A 144 -8.16 0.83 -12.24
N ILE A 145 -8.44 -0.42 -11.88
CA ILE A 145 -9.59 -1.15 -12.42
C ILE A 145 -10.88 -0.35 -12.20
N THR A 146 -11.01 0.27 -11.02
CA THR A 146 -12.17 1.09 -10.66
C THR A 146 -12.24 2.38 -11.48
N TYR A 147 -11.13 3.08 -11.71
CA TYR A 147 -11.09 4.28 -12.54
C TYR A 147 -11.41 4.01 -14.02
N CYS A 148 -11.00 2.86 -14.54
CA CYS A 148 -11.35 2.43 -15.89
C CYS A 148 -12.81 1.99 -16.02
N TRP A 149 -13.51 1.78 -14.90
CA TRP A 149 -14.86 1.23 -14.92
C TRP A 149 -15.90 2.32 -15.24
N PRO A 150 -16.72 2.14 -16.30
CA PRO A 150 -17.82 3.05 -16.56
C PRO A 150 -18.88 2.92 -15.44
N PRO A 151 -19.24 4.02 -14.74
CA PRO A 151 -20.25 3.96 -13.69
C PRO A 151 -21.59 3.60 -14.33
N ARG A 152 -21.98 2.33 -14.18
CA ARG A 152 -23.23 1.73 -14.68
C ARG A 152 -23.31 1.72 -16.20
N LEU A 153 -22.95 0.61 -16.84
CA LEU A 153 -23.50 0.28 -18.17
C LEU A 153 -24.99 -0.07 -17.94
N PRO A 154 -25.95 0.84 -18.25
CA PRO A 154 -27.35 0.56 -18.00
C PRO A 154 -27.80 -0.47 -19.04
N GLY A 155 -28.35 -1.59 -18.60
CA GLY A 155 -29.02 -2.55 -19.49
C GLY A 155 -28.17 -3.73 -19.98
N ILE A 156 -26.98 -3.96 -19.44
CA ILE A 156 -26.27 -5.23 -19.64
C ILE A 156 -26.56 -6.13 -18.44
N ASP A 157 -27.73 -6.76 -18.46
CA ASP A 157 -28.11 -7.88 -17.58
C ASP A 157 -27.62 -9.23 -18.14
N ASP A 158 -26.67 -9.19 -19.09
CA ASP A 158 -26.11 -10.41 -19.65
C ASP A 158 -25.03 -10.95 -18.70
N ASP A 159 -25.32 -12.11 -18.10
CA ASP A 159 -24.39 -12.89 -17.29
C ASP A 159 -23.13 -13.31 -18.07
N ASN A 160 -23.06 -13.05 -19.39
CA ASN A 160 -21.91 -13.32 -20.26
C ASN A 160 -21.28 -12.06 -20.89
N PHE A 161 -21.42 -10.90 -20.26
CA PHE A 161 -20.76 -9.69 -20.75
C PHE A 161 -19.24 -9.90 -20.84
N HIS A 162 -18.67 -9.55 -22.00
CA HIS A 162 -17.23 -9.37 -22.20
C HIS A 162 -17.02 -8.04 -22.91
N GLY A 163 -16.15 -7.19 -22.37
CA GLY A 163 -15.79 -5.93 -23.02
C GLY A 163 -14.40 -5.44 -22.62
N CYS A 164 -13.77 -4.74 -23.56
CA CYS A 164 -12.63 -3.86 -23.31
C CYS A 164 -13.18 -2.54 -22.73
N ILE A 165 -12.80 -2.21 -21.49
CA ILE A 165 -13.25 -0.98 -20.81
C ILE A 165 -12.20 0.13 -20.84
N SER A 166 -10.94 -0.21 -21.13
CA SER A 166 -9.85 0.74 -21.36
C SER A 166 -8.87 0.15 -22.36
N GLU A 167 -8.42 0.95 -23.33
CA GLU A 167 -7.31 0.58 -24.20
C GLU A 167 -5.97 0.88 -23.52
N ALA A 168 -4.90 0.23 -23.96
CA ALA A 168 -3.56 0.55 -23.47
C ALA A 168 -3.14 1.93 -24.00
N TYR A 169 -2.74 2.83 -23.11
CA TYR A 169 -2.24 4.13 -23.53
C TYR A 169 -1.14 4.64 -22.60
N LYS A 170 -0.24 5.43 -23.17
CA LYS A 170 0.77 6.17 -22.42
C LYS A 170 0.16 7.46 -21.91
N ASP A 171 0.17 7.67 -20.60
CA ASP A 171 -0.33 8.92 -20.03
C ASP A 171 0.61 10.08 -20.39
N THR A 172 0.02 11.12 -20.96
CA THR A 172 0.73 12.32 -21.38
C THR A 172 1.11 13.23 -20.21
N ARG A 173 0.46 13.09 -19.05
CA ARG A 173 0.70 13.90 -17.84
C ARG A 173 1.75 13.28 -16.91
N GLY A 174 1.95 11.97 -16.97
CA GLY A 174 2.83 11.25 -16.03
C GLY A 174 3.70 10.15 -16.68
N GLY A 175 3.75 10.02 -18.00
CA GLY A 175 4.68 9.14 -18.71
C GLY A 175 4.51 7.62 -18.52
N GLY A 176 3.72 7.18 -17.54
CA GLY A 176 3.39 5.79 -17.26
C GLY A 176 2.38 5.22 -18.27
N TYR A 177 2.23 3.89 -18.25
CA TYR A 177 1.25 3.21 -19.09
C TYR A 177 0.03 2.77 -18.27
N SER A 178 -1.15 3.10 -18.77
CA SER A 178 -2.39 2.44 -18.36
C SER A 178 -2.54 1.13 -19.15
N PRO A 179 -2.86 0.01 -18.50
CA PRO A 179 -3.08 -1.25 -19.20
C PRO A 179 -4.35 -1.17 -20.04
N ARG A 180 -4.43 -2.02 -21.06
CA ARG A 180 -5.71 -2.40 -21.61
C ARG A 180 -6.45 -3.22 -20.56
N VAL A 181 -7.67 -2.85 -20.22
CA VAL A 181 -8.47 -3.54 -19.19
C VAL A 181 -9.63 -4.24 -19.86
N GLU A 182 -9.63 -5.56 -19.77
CA GLU A 182 -10.72 -6.43 -20.23
C GLU A 182 -11.48 -6.98 -19.03
N VAL A 183 -12.80 -7.08 -19.20
CA VAL A 183 -13.70 -7.50 -18.14
C VAL A 183 -14.65 -8.55 -18.68
N TRP A 184 -14.81 -9.63 -17.92
CA TRP A 184 -15.86 -10.60 -18.09
C TRP A 184 -16.77 -10.63 -16.87
N ARG A 185 -18.08 -10.56 -17.09
CA ARG A 185 -19.04 -10.98 -16.08
C ARG A 185 -19.12 -12.50 -16.11
N LEU A 186 -19.08 -13.09 -14.93
CA LEU A 186 -19.18 -14.52 -14.73
C LEU A 186 -20.54 -14.87 -14.12
N PRO A 187 -21.11 -16.04 -14.44
CA PRO A 187 -22.28 -16.57 -13.76
C PRO A 187 -22.11 -16.58 -12.23
N LYS A 188 -23.20 -16.35 -11.49
CA LYS A 188 -23.18 -16.25 -10.01
C LYS A 188 -22.67 -17.51 -9.31
N ASP A 189 -22.89 -18.67 -9.92
CA ASP A 189 -22.47 -19.99 -9.47
C ASP A 189 -21.02 -20.35 -9.87
N THR A 190 -20.30 -19.45 -10.54
CA THR A 190 -18.90 -19.70 -10.92
C THR A 190 -18.02 -19.86 -9.68
N GLU A 191 -17.38 -21.02 -9.57
CA GLU A 191 -16.33 -21.26 -8.58
C GLU A 191 -15.11 -20.40 -8.92
N LEU A 192 -14.60 -19.68 -7.91
CA LEU A 192 -13.36 -18.94 -8.05
C LEU A 192 -12.19 -19.92 -8.10
N PRO A 193 -11.17 -19.66 -8.94
CA PRO A 193 -9.98 -20.49 -8.94
C PRO A 193 -9.31 -20.45 -7.56
N GLU A 194 -8.66 -21.54 -7.16
CA GLU A 194 -7.76 -21.50 -6.02
C GLU A 194 -6.63 -20.52 -6.31
N SER A 195 -6.33 -19.64 -5.35
CA SER A 195 -5.21 -18.71 -5.50
C SER A 195 -3.91 -19.49 -5.40
N THR A 196 -3.16 -19.51 -6.50
CA THR A 196 -1.87 -20.23 -6.61
C THR A 196 -0.68 -19.33 -6.29
N LYS A 197 -0.88 -18.01 -6.27
CA LYS A 197 0.12 -17.01 -5.85
C LYS A 197 -0.10 -16.61 -4.40
N GLU A 198 0.94 -16.05 -3.77
CA GLU A 198 0.85 -15.45 -2.43
C GLU A 198 -0.33 -14.47 -2.39
N PRO A 199 -1.41 -14.76 -1.64
CA PRO A 199 -2.61 -13.93 -1.69
C PRO A 199 -2.31 -12.53 -1.17
N CYS A 200 -2.89 -11.50 -1.79
CA CYS A 200 -2.68 -10.10 -1.40
C CYS A 200 -2.98 -9.84 0.08
N HIS A 201 -4.03 -10.45 0.61
CA HIS A 201 -4.40 -10.37 2.03
C HIS A 201 -3.32 -10.92 2.96
N SER A 202 -2.55 -11.92 2.51
CA SER A 202 -1.51 -12.52 3.34
C SER A 202 -0.32 -11.56 3.51
N VAL A 203 0.10 -10.88 2.43
CA VAL A 203 1.13 -9.82 2.48
C VAL A 203 0.67 -8.68 3.38
N LEU A 204 -0.59 -8.26 3.26
CA LEU A 204 -1.15 -7.15 4.04
C LEU A 204 -1.20 -7.46 5.55
N ILE A 205 -1.75 -8.62 5.92
CA ILE A 205 -1.79 -9.07 7.33
C ILE A 205 -0.38 -9.24 7.90
N ASN A 206 0.54 -9.83 7.12
CA ASN A 206 1.91 -10.03 7.57
C ASN A 206 2.62 -8.70 7.77
N THR A 207 2.38 -7.71 6.91
CA THR A 207 2.92 -6.34 7.07
C THR A 207 2.44 -5.73 8.38
N VAL A 208 1.14 -5.75 8.67
CA VAL A 208 0.59 -5.21 9.94
C VAL A 208 1.16 -5.94 11.16
N ARG A 209 1.23 -7.29 11.11
CA ARG A 209 1.79 -8.10 12.19
C ARG A 209 3.27 -7.80 12.44
N LEU A 210 4.06 -7.66 11.38
CA LEU A 210 5.47 -7.32 11.48
C LEU A 210 5.65 -5.90 12.02
N ALA A 211 4.82 -4.94 11.61
CA ALA A 211 4.84 -3.57 12.15
C ALA A 211 4.58 -3.56 13.67
N HIS A 212 3.54 -4.27 14.13
CA HIS A 212 3.28 -4.44 15.56
C HIS A 212 4.46 -5.10 16.28
N LYS A 213 4.98 -6.21 15.73
CA LYS A 213 6.11 -6.93 16.32
C LYS A 213 7.33 -6.01 16.46
N THR A 214 7.61 -5.20 15.44
CA THR A 214 8.70 -4.22 15.43
C THR A 214 8.49 -3.16 16.51
N LEU A 215 7.28 -2.57 16.64
CA LEU A 215 6.98 -1.61 17.72
C LEU A 215 7.14 -2.21 19.13
N LEU A 216 6.75 -3.47 19.30
CA LEU A 216 6.84 -4.17 20.58
C LEU A 216 8.27 -4.49 21.02
N ARG A 217 9.27 -4.33 20.14
CA ARG A 217 10.69 -4.35 20.53
C ARG A 217 11.08 -3.14 21.37
N LYS A 218 10.27 -2.07 21.32
CA LYS A 218 10.46 -0.82 22.05
C LYS A 218 11.79 -0.14 21.74
N ASP A 219 12.29 -0.32 20.52
CA ASP A 219 13.49 0.34 20.03
C ASP A 219 13.10 1.63 19.28
N PRO A 220 13.50 2.82 19.75
CA PRO A 220 13.18 4.08 19.06
C PRO A 220 13.71 4.16 17.63
N ARG A 221 14.78 3.43 17.32
CA ARG A 221 15.39 3.37 15.98
C ARG A 221 14.51 2.66 14.95
N ASP A 222 13.48 1.95 15.40
CA ASP A 222 12.49 1.29 14.54
C ASP A 222 11.28 2.18 14.26
N TRP A 223 11.07 3.28 15.00
CA TRP A 223 9.88 4.12 14.86
C TRP A 223 9.72 4.77 13.47
N PRO A 224 10.77 5.33 12.84
CA PRO A 224 10.67 5.88 11.49
C PRO A 224 10.23 4.83 10.47
N PHE A 225 10.74 3.62 10.62
CA PHE A 225 10.45 2.51 9.73
C PHE A 225 8.98 2.06 9.82
N VAL A 226 8.42 2.04 11.03
CA VAL A 226 7.00 1.75 11.23
C VAL A 226 6.12 2.93 10.81
N PHE A 227 6.56 4.17 11.02
CA PHE A 227 5.81 5.35 10.58
C PHE A 227 5.67 5.42 9.06
N CYS A 228 6.77 5.23 8.31
CA CYS A 228 6.72 5.13 6.85
C CYS A 228 5.77 4.02 6.39
N THR A 229 5.78 2.88 7.10
CA THR A 229 4.86 1.76 6.85
C THR A 229 3.40 2.18 7.06
N LEU A 230 3.09 2.88 8.16
CA LEU A 230 1.75 3.42 8.42
C LEU A 230 1.27 4.35 7.31
N CYS A 231 2.13 5.27 6.84
CA CYS A 231 1.80 6.15 5.72
C CYS A 231 1.46 5.37 4.45
N ILE A 232 2.25 4.33 4.12
CA ILE A 232 1.99 3.47 2.95
C ILE A 232 0.69 2.66 3.12
N LEU A 233 0.46 2.11 4.32
CA LEU A 233 -0.78 1.37 4.60
C LEU A 233 -2.02 2.28 4.61
N SER A 234 -1.87 3.57 4.93
CA SER A 234 -2.94 4.57 4.75
C SER A 234 -3.30 4.74 3.27
N LEU A 235 -2.30 4.80 2.38
CA LEU A 235 -2.55 4.83 0.93
C LEU A 235 -3.23 3.54 0.44
N VAL A 236 -2.81 2.38 0.97
CA VAL A 236 -3.49 1.10 0.69
C VAL A 236 -4.96 1.14 1.10
N GLN A 237 -5.25 1.67 2.29
CA GLN A 237 -6.63 1.84 2.76
C GLN A 237 -7.43 2.75 1.82
N HIS A 238 -6.85 3.88 1.42
CA HIS A 238 -7.49 4.82 0.48
C HIS A 238 -7.81 4.16 -0.88
N ASP A 239 -6.85 3.43 -1.46
CA ASP A 239 -7.05 2.67 -2.71
C ASP A 239 -8.17 1.62 -2.56
N LEU A 240 -8.23 0.94 -1.41
CA LEU A 240 -9.27 -0.04 -1.11
C LEU A 240 -10.65 0.62 -0.89
N GLU A 241 -10.71 1.81 -0.31
CA GLU A 241 -11.95 2.60 -0.22
C GLU A 241 -12.48 2.98 -1.61
N ILE A 242 -11.60 3.49 -2.48
CA ILE A 242 -11.96 3.77 -3.89
C ILE A 242 -12.48 2.50 -4.57
N ALA A 243 -11.75 1.38 -4.43
CA ALA A 243 -12.13 0.12 -5.05
C ALA A 243 -13.33 -0.57 -4.35
N GLY A 244 -13.73 -0.12 -3.16
CA GLY A 244 -14.89 -0.61 -2.44
C GLY A 244 -16.20 -0.33 -3.18
N ASP A 245 -16.26 0.77 -3.93
CA ASP A 245 -17.42 1.10 -4.77
C ASP A 245 -17.67 0.07 -5.88
N TYR A 246 -16.67 -0.75 -6.20
CA TYR A 246 -16.73 -1.73 -7.28
C TYR A 246 -17.29 -3.08 -6.84
N THR A 247 -16.88 -3.61 -5.67
CA THR A 247 -17.31 -4.92 -5.17
C THR A 247 -17.50 -4.94 -3.66
N ASP A 248 -18.53 -5.64 -3.17
CA ASP A 248 -18.79 -5.78 -1.73
C ASP A 248 -17.63 -6.46 -0.98
N ALA A 249 -16.87 -7.32 -1.67
CA ALA A 249 -15.69 -7.96 -1.10
C ALA A 249 -14.60 -6.93 -0.79
N LEU A 250 -14.30 -6.03 -1.73
CA LEU A 250 -13.33 -4.94 -1.51
C LEU A 250 -13.86 -3.92 -0.50
N ALA A 251 -15.16 -3.62 -0.49
CA ALA A 251 -15.77 -2.74 0.51
C ALA A 251 -15.63 -3.32 1.93
N SER A 252 -15.95 -4.61 2.10
CA SER A 252 -15.83 -5.31 3.40
C SER A 252 -14.36 -5.41 3.83
N ALA A 253 -13.48 -5.77 2.90
CA ALA A 253 -12.03 -5.78 3.11
C ALA A 253 -11.50 -4.42 3.55
N SER A 254 -11.93 -3.32 2.91
CA SER A 254 -11.55 -1.95 3.27
C SER A 254 -12.02 -1.59 4.68
N GLN A 255 -13.27 -1.90 5.02
CA GLN A 255 -13.82 -1.62 6.35
C GLN A 255 -13.04 -2.37 7.45
N ASP A 256 -12.73 -3.64 7.22
CA ASP A 256 -11.94 -4.42 8.17
C ASP A 256 -10.50 -3.95 8.24
N PHE A 257 -9.88 -3.64 7.09
CA PHE A 257 -8.51 -3.15 7.04
C PHE A 257 -8.34 -1.84 7.81
N ARG A 258 -9.33 -0.96 7.76
CA ARG A 258 -9.37 0.27 8.57
C ARG A 258 -9.24 -0.02 10.06
N GLN A 259 -9.84 -1.10 10.57
CA GLN A 259 -9.69 -1.50 11.97
C GLN A 259 -8.25 -1.93 12.29
N TYR A 260 -7.58 -2.62 11.37
CA TYR A 260 -6.15 -2.95 11.49
C TYR A 260 -5.27 -1.71 11.54
N LEU A 261 -5.54 -0.74 10.67
CA LEU A 261 -4.80 0.50 10.65
C LEU A 261 -5.01 1.30 11.96
N LEU A 262 -6.25 1.39 12.46
CA LEU A 262 -6.57 2.05 13.73
C LEU A 262 -5.81 1.40 14.91
N ALA A 263 -5.80 0.07 15.01
CA ALA A 263 -5.09 -0.62 16.09
C ALA A 263 -3.56 -0.48 15.99
N LEU A 264 -3.00 -0.48 14.77
CA LEU A 264 -1.58 -0.25 14.55
C LEU A 264 -1.20 1.19 14.92
N SER A 265 -2.00 2.18 14.52
CA SER A 265 -1.84 3.58 14.90
C SER A 265 -1.92 3.78 16.42
N ALA A 266 -2.89 3.17 17.09
CA ALA A 266 -2.98 3.21 18.55
C ALA A 266 -1.73 2.60 19.23
N THR A 267 -1.22 1.49 18.69
CA THR A 267 0.01 0.85 19.19
C THR A 267 1.23 1.73 18.95
N PHE A 268 1.33 2.35 17.77
CA PHE A 268 2.39 3.28 17.43
C PHE A 268 2.42 4.46 18.41
N LEU A 269 1.28 5.11 18.64
CA LEU A 269 1.17 6.24 19.56
C LEU A 269 1.46 5.85 21.02
N LEU A 270 1.08 4.63 21.43
CA LEU A 270 1.45 4.12 22.75
C LEU A 270 2.97 3.98 22.94
N CYS A 271 3.68 3.56 21.88
CA CYS A 271 5.13 3.40 21.89
C CYS A 271 5.89 4.72 21.77
N VAL A 272 5.48 5.57 20.81
CA VAL A 272 6.20 6.79 20.42
C VAL A 272 5.83 7.99 21.28
N LYS A 273 4.58 8.04 21.79
CA LYS A 273 3.98 9.19 22.47
C LYS A 273 4.15 10.44 21.60
N ASP A 274 4.50 11.57 22.21
CA ASP A 274 4.68 12.87 21.54
C ASP A 274 5.87 12.95 20.57
N ASN A 275 6.68 11.91 20.42
CA ASN A 275 7.87 11.93 19.56
C ASN A 275 7.59 11.47 18.12
N HIS A 276 6.38 11.70 17.60
CA HIS A 276 6.00 11.31 16.24
C HIS A 276 6.02 12.51 15.27
N PRO A 277 6.26 12.29 13.96
CA PRO A 277 6.41 13.39 12.98
C PRO A 277 5.20 14.33 12.86
N PHE A 278 3.98 13.83 13.10
CA PHE A 278 2.76 14.63 13.06
C PHE A 278 2.54 15.57 14.26
N ASN A 279 3.42 15.54 15.26
CA ASN A 279 3.33 16.44 16.40
C ASN A 279 3.99 17.77 16.05
N LYS A 280 3.27 18.89 16.18
CA LYS A 280 3.83 20.24 15.97
C LYS A 280 4.97 20.56 16.94
N ALA A 281 4.95 19.97 18.14
CA ALA A 281 5.98 20.11 19.15
C ALA A 281 7.04 18.98 19.09
N PHE A 282 7.22 18.34 17.93
CA PHE A 282 8.24 17.32 17.76
C PHE A 282 9.63 17.92 18.03
N ASP A 283 10.31 17.33 19.01
CA ASP A 283 11.63 17.77 19.46
C ASP A 283 12.69 16.81 18.91
N ILE A 284 13.39 17.26 17.88
CA ILE A 284 14.43 16.48 17.21
C ILE A 284 15.63 16.20 18.14
N GLU A 285 15.98 17.13 19.03
CA GLU A 285 17.09 16.96 19.97
C GLU A 285 16.77 15.85 20.98
N LYS A 286 15.54 15.87 21.52
CA LYS A 286 15.05 14.82 22.40
C LYS A 286 15.00 13.47 21.69
N TYR A 287 14.56 13.43 20.43
CA TYR A 287 14.56 12.19 19.67
C TYR A 287 15.98 11.68 19.39
N SER A 288 16.92 12.57 19.05
CA SER A 288 18.35 12.25 18.86
C SER A 288 18.94 11.49 20.05
N LEU A 289 18.62 11.95 21.27
CA LEU A 289 19.02 11.29 22.52
C LEU A 289 18.39 9.90 22.71
N LEU A 290 17.20 9.63 22.15
CA LEU A 290 16.54 8.32 22.25
C LEU A 290 17.13 7.28 21.29
N VAL A 291 17.78 7.73 20.22
CA VAL A 291 18.38 6.86 19.19
C VAL A 291 19.91 6.88 19.21
N ASP A 292 20.52 7.39 20.29
CA ASP A 292 21.97 7.50 20.45
C ASP A 292 22.66 8.17 19.24
N ASP A 293 22.08 9.26 18.74
CA ASP A 293 22.57 10.03 17.59
C ASP A 293 22.68 9.21 16.27
N GLU A 294 21.84 8.18 16.08
CA GLU A 294 21.74 7.46 14.81
C GLU A 294 21.20 8.38 13.70
N GLU A 295 22.14 8.93 12.92
CA GLU A 295 21.89 9.90 11.84
C GLU A 295 20.76 9.49 10.89
N GLU A 296 20.68 8.21 10.51
CA GLU A 296 19.66 7.73 9.58
C GLU A 296 18.24 7.85 10.17
N ALA A 297 18.07 7.48 11.43
CA ALA A 297 16.78 7.55 12.11
C ALA A 297 16.35 9.01 12.33
N ILE A 298 17.30 9.87 12.70
CA ILE A 298 17.10 11.31 12.94
C ILE A 298 16.70 12.01 11.65
N ASN A 299 17.50 11.89 10.59
CA ASN A 299 17.26 12.52 9.30
C ASN A 299 15.90 12.09 8.71
N THR A 300 15.50 10.84 8.94
CA THR A 300 14.21 10.31 8.47
C THR A 300 13.04 11.00 9.17
N TYR A 301 13.08 11.10 10.50
CA TYR A 301 12.02 11.80 11.25
C TYR A 301 12.02 13.31 11.05
N GLU A 302 13.18 13.94 10.94
CA GLU A 302 13.29 15.36 10.61
C GLU A 302 12.65 15.65 9.24
N TRP A 303 12.97 14.85 8.23
CA TRP A 303 12.37 14.98 6.90
C TRP A 303 10.86 14.78 6.92
N LEU A 304 10.39 13.74 7.59
CA LEU A 304 8.96 13.45 7.74
C LEU A 304 8.21 14.57 8.47
N HIS A 305 8.81 15.13 9.52
CA HIS A 305 8.24 16.23 10.28
C HIS A 305 8.20 17.51 9.44
N ALA A 306 9.29 17.86 8.76
CA ALA A 306 9.35 19.02 7.87
C ALA A 306 8.31 18.92 6.74
N MET A 307 8.21 17.75 6.10
CA MET A 307 7.18 17.46 5.12
C MET A 307 5.78 17.62 5.71
N TRP A 308 5.52 17.16 6.93
CA TRP A 308 4.21 17.36 7.54
C TRP A 308 3.90 18.83 7.82
N ILE A 309 4.84 19.58 8.40
CA ILE A 309 4.65 20.98 8.77
C ILE A 309 4.44 21.88 7.54
N GLU A 310 5.11 21.59 6.43
CA GLU A 310 4.95 22.37 5.19
C GLU A 310 3.55 22.22 4.58
N TYR A 311 2.88 21.07 4.75
CA TYR A 311 1.64 20.73 4.05
C TYR A 311 0.39 20.73 4.95
N SER A 312 0.53 20.63 6.27
CA SER A 312 -0.58 20.67 7.23
C SER A 312 -1.25 22.05 7.25
N GLN A 313 -2.48 22.17 6.73
CA GLN A 313 -3.24 23.43 6.74
C GLN A 313 -4.07 23.66 8.02
N GLU A 314 -4.41 22.60 8.77
CA GLU A 314 -5.36 22.70 9.88
C GLU A 314 -4.70 22.68 11.28
N GLU A 315 -5.29 23.45 12.19
CA GLU A 315 -5.05 23.32 13.63
C GLU A 315 -6.15 22.44 14.23
N TYR A 316 -5.82 21.18 14.49
CA TYR A 316 -6.68 20.28 15.25
C TYR A 316 -6.79 20.78 16.70
N ASP A 317 -8.01 20.90 17.21
CA ASP A 317 -8.27 21.24 18.60
C ASP A 317 -7.85 20.09 19.54
N ASP A 318 -7.11 20.43 20.59
CA ASP A 318 -6.42 19.51 21.54
C ASP A 318 -7.40 18.66 22.39
N SER A 319 -8.70 18.78 22.12
CA SER A 319 -9.80 18.19 22.90
C SER A 319 -10.29 16.82 22.41
N SER A 320 -9.81 16.35 21.25
CA SER A 320 -10.22 15.08 20.61
C SER A 320 -9.37 13.88 21.05
N GLU A 321 -9.87 12.64 20.89
CA GLU A 321 -9.09 11.44 21.23
C GLU A 321 -7.82 11.39 20.36
N TYR A 322 -6.65 11.34 21.01
CA TYR A 322 -5.32 11.46 20.38
C TYR A 322 -5.09 10.51 19.19
N VAL A 323 -5.71 9.32 19.20
CA VAL A 323 -5.63 8.35 18.10
C VAL A 323 -6.44 8.80 16.89
N ASP A 324 -7.64 9.36 17.10
CA ASP A 324 -8.52 9.82 16.02
C ASP A 324 -7.89 10.99 15.26
N VAL A 325 -7.25 11.93 15.98
CA VAL A 325 -6.49 13.03 15.35
C VAL A 325 -5.35 12.51 14.51
N PHE A 326 -4.58 11.56 15.03
CA PHE A 326 -3.47 10.99 14.29
C PHE A 326 -3.94 10.25 13.02
N CYS A 327 -5.03 9.50 13.11
CA CYS A 327 -5.63 8.83 11.96
C CYS A 327 -6.22 9.81 10.96
N ALA A 328 -6.85 10.91 11.40
CA ALA A 328 -7.30 11.97 10.50
C ALA A 328 -6.12 12.58 9.71
N LYS A 329 -4.97 12.79 10.36
CA LYS A 329 -3.74 13.24 9.69
C LYS A 329 -3.15 12.22 8.72
N LEU A 330 -3.25 10.92 9.03
CA LEU A 330 -2.91 9.86 8.08
C LEU A 330 -3.86 9.86 6.88
N ASP A 331 -5.16 10.03 7.13
CA ASP A 331 -6.19 10.11 6.09
C ASP A 331 -5.93 11.33 5.18
N GLU A 332 -5.61 12.50 5.73
CA GLU A 332 -5.17 13.70 5.00
C GLU A 332 -3.95 13.43 4.12
N PHE A 333 -2.92 12.78 4.68
CA PHE A 333 -1.74 12.37 3.93
C PHE A 333 -2.10 11.48 2.75
N SER A 334 -2.99 10.48 2.94
CA SER A 334 -3.38 9.57 1.86
C SER A 334 -4.35 10.18 0.84
N GLY A 335 -5.19 11.12 1.25
CA GLY A 335 -6.12 11.83 0.38
C GLY A 335 -5.47 12.91 -0.49
N GLY A 336 -4.14 13.08 -0.41
CA GLY A 336 -3.41 14.10 -1.16
C GLY A 336 -3.36 15.48 -0.50
N PHE A 337 -3.97 15.66 0.67
CA PHE A 337 -4.36 16.96 1.23
C PHE A 337 -5.38 17.68 0.32
N ILE A 338 -6.65 17.62 0.74
CA ILE A 338 -7.81 18.19 0.07
C ILE A 338 -7.51 19.63 -0.42
N LEU A 339 -7.65 19.84 -1.74
CA LEU A 339 -7.54 21.11 -2.45
C LEU A 339 -8.18 22.31 -1.75
#